data_AF-A0A6I4IYS4-F1
#
_entry.id   AF-A0A6I4IYS4-F1
#
_cell.length_a   1.000
_cell.length_b   1.000
_cell.length_c   1.000
_cell.angle_alpha   90.00
_cell.angle_beta   90.00
_cell.angle_gamma   90.00
#
_symmetry.space_group_name_H-M   'P 1'
#
loop_
_entity.id
_entity.type
_entity.pdbx_description
1 polymer ?
#
loop_
_entity_poly.entity_id
_entity_poly.type
_entity_poly.pdbx_seq_one_letter_code
_entity_poly.pdbx_strand_id
1 'polypeptide(L)'
;MTMLARAAAALVGLFGLAFGAWFFAATPDAAAYFFVQPIGAAGEATLRADMASFFLVGAAWAFFAARTGRGAALLVPGALYAVAISGRAVNLIVNGPYEGAAAPMIVEAVLIALCAFGYRVLRSPA
;
A
#
# COMPACT_ATOMS: atom_id res chain seq x y z
N MET A 1 -1.61 -20.42 13.08
CA MET A 1 -0.91 -19.74 11.96
C MET A 1 -1.87 -19.10 10.97
N THR A 2 -2.89 -19.82 10.50
CA THR A 2 -3.88 -19.29 9.52
C THR A 2 -4.61 -18.02 9.99
N MET A 3 -5.04 -17.94 11.26
CA MET A 3 -5.66 -16.73 11.80
C MET A 3 -4.70 -15.53 11.82
N LEU A 4 -3.43 -15.75 12.20
CA LEU A 4 -2.42 -14.68 12.20
C LEU A 4 -2.15 -14.15 10.78
N ALA A 5 -2.10 -15.03 9.78
CA ALA A 5 -1.94 -14.65 8.38
C ALA A 5 -3.15 -13.87 7.85
N ARG A 6 -4.37 -14.24 8.25
CA ARG A 6 -5.59 -13.49 7.92
C ARG A 6 -5.63 -12.13 8.62
N ALA A 7 -5.17 -12.05 9.87
CA ALA A 7 -5.03 -10.79 10.59
C ALA A 7 -3.99 -9.87 9.94
N ALA A 8 -2.85 -10.41 9.50
CA ALA A 8 -1.84 -9.67 8.73
C ALA A 8 -2.43 -9.12 7.42
N ALA A 9 -3.17 -9.94 6.68
CA ALA A 9 -3.89 -9.51 5.47
C ALA A 9 -4.92 -8.40 5.77
N ALA A 10 -5.67 -8.53 6.85
CA ALA A 10 -6.64 -7.51 7.27
C ALA A 10 -5.95 -6.20 7.67
N LEU A 11 -4.78 -6.25 8.32
CA LEU A 11 -4.00 -5.06 8.67
C LEU A 11 -3.51 -4.31 7.42
N VAL A 12 -3.01 -5.04 6.42
CA VAL A 12 -2.68 -4.46 5.10
C VAL A 12 -3.91 -3.82 4.46
N GLY A 13 -5.06 -4.50 4.56
CA GLY A 13 -6.34 -3.99 4.07
C GLY A 13 -6.76 -2.69 4.74
N LEU A 14 -6.69 -2.63 6.07
CA LEU A 14 -7.04 -1.45 6.85
C LEU A 14 -6.12 -0.26 6.54
N PHE A 15 -4.82 -0.50 6.38
CA PHE A 15 -3.87 0.53 5.95
C PHE A 15 -4.26 1.11 4.59
N GLY A 16 -4.48 0.25 3.58
CA GLY A 16 -4.89 0.69 2.25
C GLY A 16 -6.26 1.38 2.26
N LEU A 17 -7.20 0.92 3.07
CA LEU A 17 -8.51 1.54 3.19
C LEU A 17 -8.41 2.95 3.78
N ALA A 18 -7.60 3.13 4.83
CA ALA A 18 -7.41 4.42 5.49
C ALA A 18 -6.80 5.45 4.52
N PHE A 19 -5.67 5.13 3.90
CA PHE A 19 -5.02 6.05 2.95
C PHE A 19 -5.83 6.24 1.67
N GLY A 20 -6.42 5.18 1.13
CA GLY A 20 -7.26 5.24 -0.05
C GLY A 20 -8.49 6.11 0.14
N ALA A 21 -9.21 5.93 1.25
CA ALA A 21 -10.36 6.77 1.60
C ALA A 21 -9.93 8.22 1.87
N TRP A 22 -8.78 8.44 2.50
CA TRP A 22 -8.26 9.78 2.76
C TRP A 22 -7.93 10.53 1.46
N PHE A 23 -7.21 9.91 0.53
CA PHE A 23 -6.98 10.47 -0.81
C PHE A 23 -8.28 10.72 -1.57
N PHE A 24 -9.30 9.89 -1.36
CA PHE A 24 -10.57 10.04 -2.05
C PHE A 24 -11.40 11.22 -1.52
N ALA A 25 -11.48 11.37 -0.19
CA ALA A 25 -12.36 12.31 0.49
C ALA A 25 -11.71 13.66 0.80
N ALA A 26 -10.43 13.70 1.15
CA ALA A 26 -9.69 14.92 1.52
C ALA A 26 -8.33 14.95 0.80
N THR A 27 -8.38 14.99 -0.53
CA THR A 27 -7.23 14.87 -1.43
C THR A 27 -6.10 15.87 -1.12
N PRO A 28 -6.35 17.18 -0.89
CA PRO A 28 -5.27 18.13 -0.60
C PRO A 28 -4.50 17.79 0.68
N ASP A 29 -5.20 17.39 1.75
CA ASP A 29 -4.58 17.03 3.03
C ASP A 29 -3.72 15.77 2.90
N ALA A 30 -4.25 14.75 2.21
CA ALA A 30 -3.51 13.53 1.92
C ALA A 30 -2.29 13.81 1.03
N ALA A 31 -2.43 14.65 0.00
CA ALA A 31 -1.34 15.02 -0.89
C ALA A 31 -0.21 15.71 -0.15
N ALA A 32 -0.53 16.67 0.73
CA ALA A 32 0.45 17.39 1.54
C ALA A 32 1.26 16.43 2.44
N TYR A 33 0.62 15.41 3.03
CA TYR A 33 1.30 14.38 3.81
C TYR A 33 2.31 13.56 2.98
N PHE A 34 2.06 13.41 1.68
CA PHE A 34 2.96 12.74 0.75
C PHE A 34 3.96 13.69 0.07
N PHE A 35 4.03 14.96 0.49
CA PHE A 35 4.85 16.00 -0.12
C PHE A 35 4.50 16.23 -1.62
N VAL A 36 3.22 16.07 -1.96
CA VAL A 36 2.68 16.31 -3.31
C VAL A 36 1.74 17.51 -3.28
N GLN A 37 1.89 18.41 -4.25
CA GLN A 37 0.98 19.54 -4.43
C GLN A 37 0.17 19.37 -5.73
N PRO A 38 -1.16 19.33 -5.67
CA PRO A 38 -1.99 19.27 -6.88
C PRO A 38 -1.99 20.62 -7.63
N ILE A 39 -1.95 20.56 -8.96
CA ILE A 39 -2.11 21.72 -9.83
C ILE A 39 -3.60 21.86 -10.20
N GLY A 40 -4.33 22.66 -9.40
CA GLY A 40 -5.76 22.92 -9.58
C GLY A 40 -6.63 21.66 -9.51
N ALA A 41 -7.86 21.77 -10.02
CA ALA A 41 -8.84 20.67 -10.00
C ALA A 41 -8.38 19.43 -10.79
N ALA A 42 -7.57 19.62 -11.83
CA ALA A 42 -7.02 18.51 -12.61
C ALA A 42 -6.04 17.68 -11.78
N GLY A 43 -5.11 18.31 -11.05
CA GLY A 43 -4.18 17.61 -10.16
C GLY A 43 -4.89 16.87 -9.03
N GLU A 44 -5.93 17.47 -8.44
CA GLU A 44 -6.77 16.79 -7.45
C GLU A 44 -7.49 15.58 -8.03
N ALA A 45 -8.03 15.68 -9.25
CA ALA A 45 -8.67 14.56 -9.92
C ALA A 45 -7.68 13.40 -10.15
N THR A 46 -6.46 13.69 -10.60
CA THR A 46 -5.39 12.69 -10.76
C THR A 46 -5.06 12.00 -9.44
N LEU A 47 -4.86 12.75 -8.35
CA LEU A 47 -4.55 12.16 -7.05
C LEU A 47 -5.71 11.32 -6.50
N ARG A 48 -6.95 11.81 -6.67
CA ARG A 48 -8.16 11.06 -6.28
C ARG A 48 -8.32 9.78 -7.09
N ALA A 49 -7.90 9.76 -8.36
CA ALA A 49 -7.94 8.55 -9.17
C ALA A 49 -6.78 7.61 -8.83
N ASP A 50 -5.55 8.08 -8.94
CA ASP A 50 -4.36 7.22 -8.98
C ASP A 50 -3.87 6.84 -7.59
N MET A 51 -3.79 7.80 -6.65
CA MET A 51 -3.39 7.47 -5.27
C MET A 51 -4.49 6.66 -4.58
N ALA A 52 -5.76 7.07 -4.73
CA ALA A 52 -6.84 6.30 -4.11
C ALA A 52 -6.96 4.91 -4.73
N SER A 53 -6.84 4.74 -6.05
CA SER A 53 -6.89 3.41 -6.66
C SER A 53 -5.77 2.50 -6.20
N PHE A 54 -4.52 3.01 -6.10
CA PHE A 54 -3.40 2.26 -5.55
C PHE A 54 -3.74 1.65 -4.18
N PHE A 55 -4.21 2.48 -3.25
CA PHE A 55 -4.50 2.03 -1.88
C PHE A 55 -5.80 1.24 -1.75
N LEU A 56 -6.90 1.67 -2.41
CA LEU A 56 -8.21 1.02 -2.31
C LEU A 56 -8.24 -0.35 -3.01
N VAL A 57 -7.59 -0.47 -4.17
CA VAL A 57 -7.48 -1.77 -4.86
C VAL A 57 -6.60 -2.71 -4.04
N GLY A 58 -5.47 -2.23 -3.52
CA GLY A 58 -4.63 -2.99 -2.59
C GLY A 58 -5.43 -3.46 -1.37
N ALA A 59 -6.26 -2.59 -0.80
CA ALA A 59 -7.11 -2.90 0.34
C ALA A 59 -8.15 -3.98 0.02
N ALA A 60 -8.85 -3.84 -1.10
CA ALA A 60 -9.87 -4.80 -1.53
C ALA A 60 -9.30 -6.21 -1.68
N TRP A 61 -8.14 -6.35 -2.32
CA TRP A 61 -7.46 -7.64 -2.49
C TRP A 61 -6.91 -8.20 -1.18
N ALA A 62 -6.39 -7.35 -0.28
CA ALA A 62 -5.95 -7.77 1.04
C ALA A 62 -7.12 -8.28 1.90
N PHE A 63 -8.26 -7.57 1.90
CA PHE A 63 -9.47 -8.05 2.59
C PHE A 63 -10.06 -9.30 1.95
N PHE A 64 -10.02 -9.41 0.62
CA PHE A 64 -10.43 -10.63 -0.07
C PHE A 64 -9.57 -11.83 0.37
N ALA A 65 -8.25 -11.68 0.46
CA ALA A 65 -7.35 -12.71 0.99
C ALA A 65 -7.68 -13.03 2.46
N ALA A 66 -7.87 -12.00 3.29
CA ALA A 66 -8.20 -12.14 4.70
C ALA A 66 -9.52 -12.89 4.92
N ARG A 67 -10.54 -12.69 4.06
CA ARG A 67 -11.84 -13.35 4.14
C ARG A 67 -11.81 -14.76 3.57
N THR A 68 -11.21 -14.95 2.40
CA THR A 68 -11.29 -16.23 1.67
C THR A 68 -10.17 -17.20 2.03
N GLY A 69 -9.08 -16.71 2.64
CA GLY A 69 -7.89 -17.52 2.87
C GLY A 69 -7.10 -17.80 1.58
N ARG A 70 -7.40 -17.12 0.47
CA ARG A 70 -6.67 -17.28 -0.80
C ARG A 70 -5.39 -16.43 -0.78
N GLY A 71 -4.28 -17.00 -0.32
CA GLY A 71 -3.00 -16.27 -0.16
C GLY A 71 -2.50 -15.57 -1.43
N ALA A 72 -2.75 -16.12 -2.62
CA ALA A 72 -2.36 -15.52 -3.89
C ALA A 72 -2.90 -14.10 -4.12
N ALA A 73 -4.05 -13.76 -3.51
CA ALA A 73 -4.61 -12.41 -3.58
C ALA A 73 -3.70 -11.34 -2.95
N LEU A 74 -2.82 -11.70 -2.02
CA LEU A 74 -1.85 -10.77 -1.40
C LEU A 74 -0.70 -10.39 -2.33
N LEU A 75 -0.54 -11.07 -3.47
CA LEU A 75 0.46 -10.68 -4.47
C LEU A 75 0.13 -9.32 -5.09
N VAL A 76 -1.16 -8.95 -5.16
CA VAL A 76 -1.59 -7.65 -5.70
C VAL A 76 -1.09 -6.48 -4.83
N PRO A 77 -1.49 -6.35 -3.55
CA PRO A 77 -0.95 -5.29 -2.69
C PRO A 77 0.55 -5.43 -2.48
N GLY A 78 1.09 -6.65 -2.40
CA GLY A 78 2.53 -6.88 -2.29
C GLY A 78 3.33 -6.29 -3.46
N ALA A 79 2.85 -6.48 -4.69
CA ALA A 79 3.49 -5.90 -5.88
C ALA A 79 3.39 -4.36 -5.89
N LEU A 80 2.24 -3.81 -5.53
CA LEU A 80 2.04 -2.35 -5.44
C LEU A 80 3.06 -1.70 -4.47
N TYR A 81 3.20 -2.24 -3.26
CA TYR A 81 4.17 -1.72 -2.29
C TYR A 81 5.63 -1.98 -2.69
N ALA A 82 5.91 -3.10 -3.37
CA ALA A 82 7.26 -3.38 -3.90
C ALA A 82 7.67 -2.38 -4.98
N VAL A 83 6.75 -1.97 -5.85
CA VAL A 83 6.99 -0.90 -6.81
C VAL A 83 7.18 0.44 -6.10
N ALA A 84 6.33 0.76 -5.12
CA ALA A 84 6.46 2.02 -4.35
C ALA A 84 7.82 2.17 -3.66
N ILE A 85 8.28 1.14 -2.92
CA ILE A 85 9.58 1.19 -2.24
C ILE A 85 10.74 1.25 -3.23
N SER A 86 10.61 0.62 -4.41
CA SER A 86 11.62 0.72 -5.46
C SER A 86 11.74 2.14 -6.00
N GLY A 87 10.62 2.87 -6.15
CA GLY A 87 10.63 4.28 -6.53
C GLY A 87 11.37 5.16 -5.51
N ARG A 88 11.17 4.90 -4.21
CA ARG A 88 11.92 5.57 -3.14
C ARG A 88 13.39 5.22 -3.13
N ALA A 89 13.74 3.96 -3.40
CA ALA A 89 15.13 3.54 -3.52
C ALA A 89 15.84 4.24 -4.69
N VAL A 90 15.19 4.36 -5.85
CA VAL A 90 15.69 5.15 -6.98
C VAL A 90 15.89 6.61 -6.57
N ASN A 91 14.94 7.20 -5.86
CA ASN A 91 15.07 8.58 -5.37
C ASN A 91 16.28 8.76 -4.44
N LEU A 92 16.53 7.83 -3.52
CA LEU A 92 17.70 7.84 -2.64
C LEU A 92 19.02 7.71 -3.43
N ILE A 93 19.04 6.91 -4.48
CA ILE A 93 20.23 6.73 -5.34
C ILE A 93 20.51 8.00 -6.13
N VAL A 94 19.49 8.63 -6.70
CA VAL A 94 19.62 9.80 -7.58
C VAL A 94 19.87 11.09 -6.81
N ASN A 95 19.12 11.30 -5.72
CA ASN A 95 19.10 12.58 -4.98
C ASN A 95 19.83 12.50 -3.62
N GLY A 96 20.26 11.31 -3.20
CA GLY A 96 20.84 11.07 -1.89
C GLY A 96 19.81 10.94 -0.76
N PRO A 97 20.27 10.62 0.46
CA PRO A 97 19.41 10.58 1.65
C PRO A 97 18.87 11.96 2.02
N TYR A 98 17.61 12.00 2.46
CA TYR A 98 16.94 13.20 2.96
C TYR A 98 16.20 12.89 4.27
N GLU A 99 15.90 13.92 5.05
CA GLU A 99 15.20 13.78 6.32
C GLU A 99 13.82 13.15 6.11
N GLY A 100 13.47 12.15 6.94
CA GLY A 100 12.20 11.45 6.84
C GLY A 100 12.11 10.38 5.75
N ALA A 101 13.17 10.16 4.94
CA ALA A 101 13.15 9.16 3.86
C ALA A 101 12.87 7.73 4.36
N ALA A 102 13.35 7.38 5.56
CA ALA A 102 13.25 6.03 6.10
C ALA A 102 11.83 5.63 6.50
N ALA A 103 11.03 6.56 7.05
CA ALA A 103 9.72 6.26 7.61
C ALA A 103 8.78 5.56 6.61
N PRO A 104 8.50 6.12 5.41
CA PRO A 104 7.60 5.45 4.46
C PRO A 104 8.20 4.15 3.90
N MET A 105 9.53 4.07 3.74
CA MET A 105 10.19 2.84 3.28
C MET A 105 10.06 1.71 4.30
N ILE A 106 10.14 2.01 5.60
CA ILE A 106 9.91 1.04 6.67
C ILE A 106 8.47 0.54 6.62
N VAL A 107 7.50 1.45 6.49
CA VAL A 107 6.08 1.09 6.36
C VAL A 107 5.85 0.18 5.15
N GLU A 108 6.37 0.54 3.98
CA GLU A 108 6.29 -0.27 2.76
C GLU A 108 6.93 -1.65 2.95
N ALA A 109 8.13 -1.71 3.53
CA ALA A 109 8.82 -2.98 3.81
C ALA A 109 8.02 -3.88 4.77
N VAL A 110 7.41 -3.31 5.81
CA VAL A 110 6.52 -4.05 6.73
C VAL A 110 5.29 -4.56 6.00
N LEU A 111 4.64 -3.75 5.17
CA LEU A 111 3.46 -4.17 4.39
C LEU A 111 3.80 -5.29 3.41
N ILE A 112 4.95 -5.21 2.74
CA ILE A 112 5.48 -6.28 1.88
C ILE A 112 5.71 -7.56 2.69
N ALA A 113 6.34 -7.46 3.86
CA ALA A 113 6.59 -8.60 4.73
C ALA A 113 5.30 -9.27 5.21
N LEU A 114 4.27 -8.49 5.57
CA LEU A 114 2.94 -8.98 5.93
C LEU A 114 2.27 -9.69 4.74
N CYS A 115 2.35 -9.12 3.53
CA CYS A 115 1.83 -9.74 2.31
C CYS A 115 2.54 -11.06 2.01
N ALA A 116 3.87 -11.09 2.10
CA ALA A 116 4.68 -12.29 1.86
C ALA A 116 4.42 -13.38 2.91
N PHE A 117 4.28 -12.99 4.18
CA PHE A 117 3.90 -13.90 5.26
C PHE A 117 2.51 -14.49 5.02
N GLY A 118 1.51 -13.64 4.75
CA GLY A 118 0.15 -14.07 4.47
C GLY A 118 0.08 -14.98 3.23
N TYR A 119 0.78 -14.63 2.16
CA TYR A 119 0.87 -15.44 0.95
C TYR A 119 1.42 -16.85 1.25
N ARG A 120 2.54 -16.95 1.97
CA ARG A 120 3.17 -18.25 2.27
C ARG A 120 2.31 -19.13 3.17
N VAL A 121 1.66 -18.56 4.17
CA VAL A 121 0.86 -19.32 5.14
C VAL A 121 -0.52 -19.71 4.59
N LEU A 122 -1.11 -18.88 3.71
CA LEU A 122 -2.42 -19.11 3.12
C LEU A 122 -2.35 -19.77 1.72
N ARG A 123 -1.16 -20.12 1.24
CA ARG A 123 -1.00 -20.91 0.02
C ARG A 123 -1.42 -22.35 0.32
N SER A 124 -2.58 -22.77 -0.18
CA SER A 124 -2.95 -24.19 -0.20
C SER A 124 -1.90 -24.98 -1.00
N PRO A 125 -1.56 -26.23 -0.58
CA PRO A 125 -0.88 -27.16 -1.46
C PRO A 125 -1.74 -27.35 -2.71
N ALA A 126 -1.11 -27.30 -3.89
CA ALA A 126 -1.76 -27.66 -5.14
C ALA A 126 -2.09 -29.15 -5.15
#